data_AF-A0A800K3R5-F1
#
_entry.id   AF-A0A800K3R5-F1
#
_cell.length_a   1.000
_cell.length_b   1.000
_cell.length_c   1.000
_cell.angle_alpha   90.00
_cell.angle_beta   90.00
_cell.angle_gamma   90.00
#
_symmetry.space_group_name_H-M   'P 1'
#
loop_
_entity.id
_entity.type
_entity.pdbx_description
1 polymer ?
#
loop_
_entity_poly.entity_id
_entity_poly.type
_entity_poly.pdbx_seq_one_letter_code
_entity_poly.pdbx_strand_id
1 'polypeptide(L)'
;MDVSFGQGTLAERPWIAIRDKSQQVQKGIYPVYLFYRTYNKLILTYGVSENNAPDYEWDLNNLQSVSEHLQENSKRTRCGFVHTVYDIKDFKLPNNINYEQDLIDILNDYKNIIKINSNATLTLKNKTLQTDFNWNNFLTVVEESGLILSDQLTQRFVASLQTKPFVILTGLSGSGKTKLAEAYSSWICEFDKQVCMVAVGADWTNRESLLGYPNALASGSYVKPDSKILDLILNAENDLENPYFLILDEMNMSHVERYFADFLSAMESVNSTISLHSGDKEWNGVPSQVTLPKNLFIIGTVNVDETTYMFSPKVLDRANVIEFRVSKDEMDDYLN
;
A
#
# COMPACT_ATOMS: atom_id res chain seq x y z
N MET A 1 -9.44 -8.91 29.43
CA MET A 1 -8.25 -8.87 28.56
C MET A 1 -7.71 -10.28 28.47
N ASP A 2 -7.43 -10.70 27.25
CA ASP A 2 -6.85 -11.98 26.89
C ASP A 2 -5.44 -11.73 26.34
N VAL A 3 -4.53 -12.69 26.54
CA VAL A 3 -3.16 -12.62 26.02
C VAL A 3 -3.06 -13.54 24.81
N SER A 4 -2.46 -13.03 23.74
CA SER A 4 -2.22 -13.79 22.51
C SER A 4 -0.73 -13.89 22.25
N PHE A 5 -0.32 -15.09 21.86
CA PHE A 5 1.01 -15.42 21.36
C PHE A 5 0.82 -15.94 19.93
N GLY A 6 1.76 -15.70 19.02
CA GLY A 6 1.66 -16.22 17.65
C GLY A 6 1.36 -17.73 17.65
N GLN A 7 0.22 -18.13 17.08
CA GLN A 7 -0.15 -19.54 16.89
C GLN A 7 0.07 -19.91 15.42
N GLY A 8 0.98 -20.84 15.15
CA GLY A 8 1.31 -21.31 13.80
C GLY A 8 2.81 -21.47 13.55
N THR A 9 3.23 -21.33 12.29
CA THR A 9 4.64 -21.24 11.87
C THR A 9 5.39 -20.21 12.70
N LEU A 10 6.66 -20.49 13.02
CA LEU A 10 7.55 -19.59 13.76
C LEU A 10 7.45 -18.17 13.18
N ALA A 11 6.88 -17.24 13.96
CA ALA A 11 6.82 -15.85 13.57
C ALA A 11 8.25 -15.34 13.39
N GLU A 12 8.53 -14.64 12.29
CA GLU A 12 9.84 -14.02 12.04
C GLU A 12 10.26 -13.10 13.19
N ARG A 13 9.27 -12.55 13.92
CA ARG A 13 9.44 -11.70 15.10
C ARG A 13 8.57 -12.25 16.24
N PRO A 14 9.15 -12.73 17.35
CA PRO A 14 8.38 -13.14 18.52
C PRO A 14 7.62 -11.95 19.11
N TRP A 15 6.34 -12.16 19.43
CA TRP A 15 5.48 -11.11 19.99
C TRP A 15 4.51 -11.64 21.05
N ILE A 16 4.12 -10.74 21.96
CA ILE A 16 3.11 -10.98 23.00
C ILE A 16 2.12 -9.83 22.97
N ALA A 17 0.87 -10.09 22.57
CA ALA A 17 -0.17 -9.08 22.50
C ALA A 17 -1.16 -9.23 23.65
N ILE A 18 -1.55 -8.12 24.25
CA ILE A 18 -2.61 -8.06 25.27
C ILE A 18 -3.80 -7.37 24.64
N ARG A 19 -4.97 -8.02 24.62
CA ARG A 19 -6.14 -7.51 23.90
C ARG A 19 -7.42 -7.66 24.68
N ASP A 20 -8.38 -6.80 24.41
CA ASP A 20 -9.76 -7.01 24.83
C ASP A 20 -10.43 -8.09 23.97
N LYS A 21 -11.50 -8.72 24.47
CA LYS A 21 -12.25 -9.74 23.71
C LYS A 21 -12.86 -9.21 22.43
N SER A 22 -13.14 -7.91 22.37
CA SER A 22 -13.62 -7.21 21.18
C SER A 22 -12.55 -7.03 20.10
N GLN A 23 -11.26 -7.20 20.42
CA GLN A 23 -10.15 -6.96 19.50
C GLN A 23 -9.50 -8.25 19.01
N GLN A 24 -9.08 -8.27 17.76
CA GLN A 24 -8.29 -9.36 17.18
C GLN A 24 -6.95 -8.87 16.67
N VAL A 25 -5.93 -9.73 16.71
CA VAL A 25 -4.60 -9.43 16.16
C VAL A 25 -4.69 -9.12 14.66
N GLN A 26 -5.60 -9.77 13.95
CA GLN A 26 -5.82 -9.54 12.53
C GLN A 26 -6.69 -8.31 12.23
N LYS A 27 -7.42 -7.78 13.23
CA LYS A 27 -8.35 -6.64 13.09
C LYS A 27 -8.57 -5.99 14.46
N GLY A 28 -7.72 -5.02 14.81
CA GLY A 28 -7.82 -4.33 16.09
C GLY A 28 -6.53 -3.62 16.51
N ILE A 29 -6.66 -2.88 17.61
CA ILE A 29 -5.52 -2.30 18.34
C ILE A 29 -5.30 -3.06 19.65
N TYR A 30 -4.03 -3.14 20.05
CA TYR A 30 -3.63 -3.88 21.23
C TYR A 30 -2.21 -3.51 21.67
N PRO A 31 -1.96 -3.35 22.97
CA PRO A 31 -0.59 -3.32 23.48
C PRO A 31 0.15 -4.59 23.08
N VAL A 32 1.34 -4.46 22.50
CA VAL A 32 2.16 -5.61 22.10
C VAL A 32 3.63 -5.40 22.39
N TYR A 33 4.25 -6.46 22.92
CA TYR A 33 5.70 -6.58 23.01
C TYR A 33 6.22 -7.22 21.73
N LEU A 34 7.19 -6.58 21.09
CA LEU A 34 7.90 -7.07 19.90
C LEU A 34 9.36 -7.32 20.25
N PHE A 35 9.84 -8.53 20.05
CA PHE A 35 11.25 -8.85 20.25
C PHE A 35 12.01 -8.87 18.92
N TYR A 36 12.91 -7.90 18.78
CA TYR A 36 13.80 -7.77 17.63
C TYR A 36 15.15 -8.40 17.94
N ARG A 37 15.33 -9.64 17.51
CA ARG A 37 16.56 -10.40 17.74
C ARG A 37 17.79 -9.75 17.08
N THR A 38 17.66 -9.21 15.88
CA THR A 38 18.77 -8.56 15.15
C THR A 38 19.32 -7.35 15.90
N TYR A 39 18.45 -6.57 16.54
CA TYR A 39 18.84 -5.37 17.29
C TYR A 39 19.05 -5.62 18.78
N ASN A 40 18.81 -6.84 19.27
CA ASN A 40 18.70 -7.15 20.69
C ASN A 40 17.81 -6.15 21.44
N LYS A 41 16.62 -5.85 20.88
CA LYS A 41 15.67 -4.92 21.47
C LYS A 41 14.35 -5.61 21.75
N LEU A 42 13.79 -5.38 22.94
CA LEU A 42 12.37 -5.61 23.21
C LEU A 42 11.67 -4.26 23.15
N ILE A 43 10.56 -4.17 22.43
CA ILE A 43 9.84 -2.92 22.26
C ILE A 43 8.40 -3.12 22.73
N LEU A 44 7.95 -2.28 23.66
CA LEU A 44 6.55 -2.14 24.01
C LEU A 44 5.91 -1.15 23.03
N THR A 45 4.82 -1.57 22.40
CA THR A 45 4.23 -0.85 21.27
C THR A 45 2.72 -0.74 21.37
N TYR A 46 2.22 0.39 20.86
CA TYR A 46 0.83 0.63 20.53
C TYR A 46 0.51 -0.10 19.21
N GLY A 47 0.22 -1.40 19.32
CA GLY A 47 0.04 -2.30 18.18
C GLY A 47 -1.21 -1.99 17.38
N VAL A 48 -1.09 -2.18 16.06
CA VAL A 48 -2.16 -2.01 15.06
C VAL A 48 -2.14 -3.25 14.16
N SER A 49 -3.32 -3.77 13.81
CA SER A 49 -3.44 -4.92 12.92
C SER A 49 -2.93 -4.63 11.50
N GLU A 50 -2.12 -5.53 10.94
CA GLU A 50 -1.45 -5.34 9.64
C GLU A 50 -2.38 -5.53 8.44
N ASN A 51 -3.27 -6.52 8.50
CA ASN A 51 -4.02 -6.98 7.32
C ASN A 51 -5.40 -6.34 7.17
N ASN A 52 -6.04 -5.99 8.28
CA ASN A 52 -7.36 -5.35 8.28
C ASN A 52 -7.31 -4.09 9.11
N ALA A 53 -8.00 -3.04 8.67
CA ALA A 53 -8.13 -1.82 9.44
C ALA A 53 -8.84 -2.10 10.79
N PRO A 54 -8.29 -1.64 11.92
CA PRO A 54 -8.93 -1.83 13.22
C PRO A 54 -10.17 -0.96 13.34
N ASP A 55 -11.14 -1.39 14.14
CA ASP A 55 -12.35 -0.59 14.43
C ASP A 55 -12.08 0.54 15.45
N TYR A 56 -10.88 0.57 16.04
CA TYR A 56 -10.44 1.50 17.08
C TYR A 56 -9.01 1.95 16.78
N GLU A 57 -8.64 3.16 17.17
CA GLU A 57 -7.30 3.71 16.97
C GLU A 57 -6.73 4.29 18.27
N TRP A 58 -5.40 4.43 18.31
CA TRP A 58 -4.69 5.03 19.42
C TRP A 58 -4.79 6.56 19.38
N ASP A 59 -5.48 7.16 20.34
CA ASP A 59 -5.62 8.63 20.46
C ASP A 59 -4.42 9.22 21.21
N LEU A 60 -3.28 9.31 20.52
CA LEU A 60 -2.00 9.72 21.11
C LEU A 60 -1.23 10.63 20.16
N ASN A 61 -0.75 11.76 20.69
CA ASN A 61 -0.02 12.76 19.92
C ASN A 61 1.48 12.45 19.88
N ASN A 62 2.14 12.81 18.77
CA ASN A 62 3.61 12.75 18.60
C ASN A 62 4.23 11.36 18.76
N LEU A 63 3.56 10.32 18.27
CA LEU A 63 4.08 8.96 18.32
C LEU A 63 5.09 8.69 17.20
N GLN A 64 6.24 8.10 17.56
CA GLN A 64 7.23 7.60 16.61
C GLN A 64 6.89 6.17 16.21
N SER A 65 6.90 5.87 14.91
CA SER A 65 6.70 4.50 14.42
C SER A 65 7.89 3.60 14.78
N VAL A 66 7.65 2.30 14.92
CA VAL A 66 8.73 1.33 15.19
C VAL A 66 9.77 1.32 14.07
N SER A 67 9.33 1.47 12.81
CA SER A 67 10.20 1.62 11.63
C SER A 67 11.14 2.81 11.73
N GLU A 68 10.63 3.99 12.05
CA GLU A 68 11.43 5.22 12.21
C GLU A 68 12.43 5.06 13.35
N HIS A 69 12.01 4.45 14.46
CA HIS A 69 12.89 4.26 15.62
C HIS A 69 14.05 3.30 15.32
N LEU A 70 13.81 2.24 14.55
CA LEU A 70 14.83 1.25 14.20
C LEU A 70 15.65 1.63 12.95
N GLN A 71 15.32 2.74 12.27
CA GLN A 71 15.93 3.13 10.99
C GLN A 71 15.85 1.98 9.94
N GLU A 72 14.79 1.18 10.00
CA GLU A 72 14.56 0.09 9.05
C GLU A 72 13.70 0.59 7.87
N ASN A 73 14.28 0.63 6.67
CA ASN A 73 13.57 0.87 5.41
C ASN A 73 12.72 -0.34 4.95
N SER A 74 12.40 -1.27 5.86
CA SER A 74 11.70 -2.49 5.48
C SER A 74 10.21 -2.21 5.24
N LYS A 75 9.69 -2.57 4.05
CA LYS A 75 8.28 -2.45 3.65
C LYS A 75 7.29 -3.28 4.50
N ARG A 76 7.72 -3.87 5.63
CA ARG A 76 6.90 -4.77 6.47
C ARG A 76 6.76 -4.32 7.93
N THR A 77 7.21 -3.11 8.26
CA THR A 77 7.36 -2.66 9.66
C THR A 77 6.23 -1.78 10.19
N ARG A 78 4.97 -2.01 9.81
CA ARG A 78 3.82 -1.31 10.43
C ARG A 78 3.32 -2.02 11.67
N CYS A 79 4.21 -2.36 12.60
CA CYS A 79 3.83 -3.02 13.86
C CYS A 79 3.41 -2.02 14.95
N GLY A 80 2.78 -0.90 14.57
CA GLY A 80 2.33 0.14 15.49
C GLY A 80 3.39 1.16 15.89
N PHE A 81 3.14 1.87 16.99
CA PHE A 81 3.96 2.98 17.47
C PHE A 81 4.75 2.61 18.73
N VAL A 82 5.94 3.19 18.91
CA VAL A 82 6.80 2.93 20.06
C VAL A 82 6.22 3.59 21.32
N HIS A 83 6.05 2.79 22.37
CA HIS A 83 5.85 3.30 23.73
C HIS A 83 7.20 3.33 24.47
N THR A 84 7.85 2.16 24.61
CA THR A 84 9.16 2.04 25.29
C THR A 84 10.05 1.02 24.58
N VAL A 85 11.36 1.26 24.61
CA VAL A 85 12.39 0.38 24.05
C VAL A 85 13.31 -0.10 25.16
N TYR A 86 13.57 -1.40 25.18
CA TYR A 86 14.45 -2.06 26.13
C TYR A 86 15.62 -2.71 25.39
N ASP A 87 16.83 -2.26 25.71
CA ASP A 87 18.06 -2.87 25.20
C ASP A 87 18.36 -4.16 25.96
N ILE A 88 18.37 -5.29 25.26
CA ILE A 88 18.64 -6.61 25.82
C ILE A 88 20.14 -6.90 25.71
N LYS A 89 20.74 -7.31 26.83
CA LYS A 89 22.14 -7.77 26.88
C LYS A 89 22.17 -9.17 27.44
N ASP A 90 22.89 -10.08 26.77
CA ASP A 90 23.01 -11.50 27.16
C ASP A 90 21.66 -12.19 27.40
N PHE A 91 20.65 -11.88 26.57
CA PHE A 91 19.27 -12.36 26.72
C PHE A 91 18.62 -12.01 28.08
N LYS A 92 19.11 -10.97 28.76
CA LYS A 92 18.56 -10.46 30.01
C LYS A 92 18.00 -9.05 29.82
N LEU A 93 16.86 -8.82 30.45
CA LEU A 93 16.25 -7.51 30.57
C LEU A 93 17.03 -6.64 31.57
N PRO A 94 17.17 -5.33 31.33
CA PRO A 94 17.77 -4.40 32.29
C PRO A 94 17.08 -4.43 33.67
N ASN A 95 17.84 -4.56 34.75
CA ASN A 95 17.26 -4.66 36.11
C ASN A 95 16.75 -3.32 36.67
N ASN A 96 17.12 -2.19 36.06
CA ASN A 96 16.81 -0.84 36.56
C ASN A 96 15.64 -0.18 35.81
N ILE A 97 14.77 -0.97 35.18
CA ILE A 97 13.63 -0.49 34.41
C ILE A 97 12.34 -1.01 35.05
N ASN A 98 11.33 -0.13 35.13
CA ASN A 98 10.04 -0.47 35.70
C ASN A 98 9.06 -0.94 34.61
N TYR A 99 9.25 -2.18 34.16
CA TYR A 99 8.41 -2.81 33.13
C TYR A 99 6.92 -2.85 33.49
N GLU A 100 6.62 -2.96 34.78
CA GLU A 100 5.25 -3.01 35.26
C GLU A 100 4.57 -1.66 35.07
N GLN A 101 5.25 -0.56 35.37
CA GLN A 101 4.72 0.78 35.15
C GLN A 101 4.49 1.05 33.66
N ASP A 102 5.47 0.78 32.81
CA ASP A 102 5.33 0.97 31.36
C ASP A 102 4.14 0.19 30.79
N LEU A 103 3.95 -1.05 31.28
CA LEU A 103 2.82 -1.88 30.89
C LEU A 103 1.49 -1.34 31.43
N ILE A 104 1.46 -0.84 32.67
CA ILE A 104 0.27 -0.23 33.26
C ILE A 104 -0.15 1.01 32.47
N ASP A 105 0.81 1.84 32.06
CA ASP A 105 0.56 3.08 31.32
C ASP A 105 -0.13 2.78 29.98
N ILE A 106 0.47 1.93 29.15
CA ILE A 106 -0.14 1.54 27.87
C ILE A 106 -1.48 0.81 28.03
N LEU A 107 -1.67 0.04 29.11
CA LEU A 107 -2.93 -0.64 29.39
C LEU A 107 -4.01 0.33 29.85
N ASN A 108 -3.66 1.44 30.51
CA ASN A 108 -4.60 2.47 30.89
C ASN A 108 -5.08 3.24 29.66
N ASP A 109 -4.16 3.62 28.76
CA ASP A 109 -4.50 4.21 27.46
C ASP A 109 -5.47 3.30 26.69
N TYR A 110 -5.13 2.02 26.60
CA TYR A 110 -5.94 1.03 25.92
C TYR A 110 -7.34 0.88 26.53
N LYS A 111 -7.43 0.79 27.86
CA LYS A 111 -8.72 0.70 28.57
C LYS A 111 -9.57 1.94 28.36
N ASN A 112 -8.96 3.12 28.33
CA ASN A 112 -9.67 4.36 28.11
C ASN A 112 -10.31 4.37 26.72
N ILE A 113 -9.56 3.99 25.68
CA ILE A 113 -10.06 3.90 24.31
C ILE A 113 -11.22 2.91 24.19
N ILE A 114 -11.07 1.70 24.73
CA ILE A 114 -12.12 0.67 24.69
C ILE A 114 -13.37 1.09 25.48
N LYS A 115 -13.22 1.81 26.60
CA LYS A 115 -14.34 2.32 27.40
C LYS A 115 -15.06 3.48 26.73
N ILE A 116 -14.34 4.48 26.22
CA ILE A 116 -14.90 5.68 25.58
C ILE A 116 -15.71 5.29 24.32
N ASN A 117 -15.17 4.39 23.51
CA ASN A 117 -15.76 4.03 22.21
C ASN A 117 -16.87 2.96 22.29
N SER A 118 -17.17 2.43 23.48
CA SER A 118 -18.37 1.61 23.68
C SER A 118 -19.69 2.42 23.59
N ASN A 119 -19.61 3.77 23.62
CA ASN A 119 -20.77 4.67 23.57
C ASN A 119 -20.71 5.76 22.48
N ALA A 120 -19.71 5.79 21.60
CA ALA A 120 -19.60 6.85 20.60
C ALA A 120 -18.98 6.35 19.29
N THR A 121 -19.75 6.46 18.21
CA THR A 121 -19.27 6.36 16.83
C THR A 121 -18.55 7.68 16.51
N LEU A 122 -17.23 7.69 16.58
CA LEU A 122 -16.42 8.83 16.16
C LEU A 122 -15.43 8.36 15.08
N THR A 123 -15.83 8.57 13.83
CA THR A 123 -14.91 8.74 12.69
C THR A 123 -14.08 10.00 12.91
N LEU A 124 -12.80 9.84 13.25
CA LEU A 124 -11.80 10.90 13.17
C LEU A 124 -10.65 10.38 12.32
N LYS A 125 -10.42 11.05 11.19
CA LYS A 125 -9.30 10.81 10.27
C LYS A 125 -8.00 11.21 10.98
N ASN A 126 -7.12 10.25 11.27
CA ASN A 126 -5.74 10.56 11.62
C ASN A 126 -5.10 11.29 10.46
N LYS A 127 -4.87 12.59 10.61
CA LYS A 127 -4.02 13.34 9.70
C LYS A 127 -2.61 13.18 10.24
N THR A 128 -1.88 12.16 9.77
CA THR A 128 -0.42 12.18 9.83
C THR A 128 0.06 13.55 9.36
N LEU A 129 1.13 14.07 9.97
CA LEU A 129 1.73 15.33 9.54
C LEU A 129 2.19 15.16 8.09
N GLN A 130 1.35 15.60 7.16
CA GLN A 130 1.64 15.59 5.75
C GLN A 130 2.90 16.44 5.55
N THR A 131 3.98 15.79 5.13
CA THR A 131 5.21 16.49 4.82
C THR A 131 5.08 17.11 3.43
N ASP A 132 5.64 18.30 3.27
CA ASP A 132 5.70 18.91 1.95
C ASP A 132 6.54 18.03 1.01
N PHE A 133 6.11 17.93 -0.25
CA PHE A 133 6.85 17.21 -1.26
C PHE A 133 8.29 17.75 -1.35
N ASN A 134 9.26 16.89 -1.07
CA ASN A 134 10.67 17.23 -1.15
C ASN A 134 11.38 16.35 -2.19
N TRP A 135 11.81 17.00 -3.27
CA TRP A 135 12.50 16.35 -4.37
C TRP A 135 13.78 15.62 -3.95
N ASN A 136 14.57 16.22 -3.04
CA ASN A 136 15.83 15.62 -2.61
C ASN A 136 15.60 14.36 -1.77
N ASN A 137 14.57 14.35 -0.92
CA ASN A 137 14.20 13.15 -0.17
C ASN A 137 13.79 12.00 -1.11
N PHE A 138 13.07 12.31 -2.19
CA PHE A 138 12.70 11.29 -3.17
C PHE A 138 13.94 10.74 -3.88
N LEU A 139 14.89 11.59 -4.29
CA LEU A 139 16.14 11.14 -4.90
C LEU A 139 16.91 10.19 -3.99
N THR A 140 17.03 10.50 -2.69
CA THR A 140 17.64 9.60 -1.72
C THR A 140 16.95 8.24 -1.68
N VAL A 141 15.61 8.19 -1.71
CA VAL A 141 14.87 6.92 -1.74
C VAL A 141 15.12 6.14 -3.04
N VAL A 142 15.25 6.82 -4.18
CA VAL A 142 15.61 6.17 -5.45
C VAL A 142 17.01 5.56 -5.38
N GLU A 143 17.99 6.30 -4.87
CA GLU A 143 19.38 5.83 -4.67
C GLU A 143 19.44 4.63 -3.69
N GLU A 144 18.77 4.74 -2.54
CA GLU A 144 18.69 3.66 -1.54
C GLU A 144 17.98 2.40 -2.06
N SER A 145 17.09 2.56 -3.04
CA SER A 145 16.43 1.43 -3.72
C SER A 145 17.37 0.71 -4.71
N GLY A 146 18.62 1.15 -4.85
CA GLY A 146 19.60 0.59 -5.77
C GLY A 146 19.33 0.93 -7.24
N LEU A 147 18.53 1.96 -7.50
CA LEU A 147 18.22 2.42 -8.84
C LEU A 147 19.23 3.47 -9.30
N ILE A 148 19.88 3.21 -10.42
CA ILE A 148 20.72 4.18 -11.12
C ILE A 148 19.90 4.77 -12.25
N LEU A 149 19.25 5.91 -12.00
CA LEU A 149 18.41 6.60 -12.96
C LEU A 149 18.81 8.07 -13.00
N SER A 150 18.83 8.67 -14.18
CA SER A 150 19.08 10.11 -14.31
C SER A 150 17.98 10.94 -13.62
N ASP A 151 18.38 12.04 -12.96
CA ASP A 151 17.46 13.01 -12.36
C ASP A 151 16.36 13.44 -13.32
N GLN A 152 16.72 13.66 -14.59
CA GLN A 152 15.78 14.07 -15.63
C GLN A 152 14.68 13.05 -15.87
N LEU A 153 15.00 11.76 -15.87
CA LEU A 153 14.02 10.69 -16.03
C LEU A 153 13.06 10.64 -14.84
N THR A 154 13.60 10.72 -13.63
CA THR A 154 12.84 10.73 -12.38
C THR A 154 11.92 11.96 -12.30
N GLN A 155 12.40 13.15 -12.71
CA GLN A 155 11.57 14.37 -12.77
C GLN A 155 10.45 14.24 -13.80
N ARG A 156 10.75 13.71 -14.99
CA ARG A 156 9.74 13.44 -16.02
C ARG A 156 8.66 12.49 -15.53
N PHE A 157 9.05 11.46 -14.78
CA PHE A 157 8.11 10.52 -14.18
C PHE A 157 7.15 11.20 -13.21
N VAL A 158 7.67 11.96 -12.23
CA VAL A 158 6.83 12.68 -11.28
C VAL A 158 5.94 13.72 -11.97
N ALA A 159 6.50 14.52 -12.89
CA ALA A 159 5.73 15.52 -13.64
C ALA A 159 4.63 14.88 -14.51
N SER A 160 4.88 13.70 -15.06
CA SER A 160 3.89 12.96 -15.86
C SER A 160 2.71 12.51 -15.02
N LEU A 161 2.94 12.03 -13.79
CA LEU A 161 1.87 11.63 -12.88
C LEU A 161 1.02 12.82 -12.42
N GLN A 162 1.66 13.98 -12.17
CA GLN A 162 0.95 15.20 -11.75
C GLN A 162 0.09 15.81 -12.86
N THR A 163 0.48 15.65 -14.13
CA THR A 163 -0.27 16.17 -15.27
C THR A 163 -1.37 15.22 -15.75
N LYS A 164 -1.14 13.90 -15.64
CA LYS A 164 -2.09 12.88 -16.07
C LYS A 164 -1.94 11.64 -15.17
N PRO A 165 -3.02 11.15 -14.55
CA PRO A 165 -2.96 10.02 -13.62
C PRO A 165 -2.82 8.66 -14.33
N PHE A 166 -2.28 8.62 -15.54
CA PHE A 166 -1.95 7.39 -16.25
C PHE A 166 -0.62 7.54 -16.99
N VAL A 167 0.38 6.77 -16.56
CA VAL A 167 1.75 6.78 -17.11
C VAL A 167 2.12 5.38 -17.56
N ILE A 168 2.74 5.27 -18.72
CA ILE A 168 3.32 4.04 -19.26
C ILE A 168 4.83 4.18 -19.28
N LEU A 169 5.53 3.29 -18.58
CA LEU A 169 6.99 3.18 -18.57
C LEU A 169 7.38 2.07 -19.54
N THR A 170 8.16 2.39 -20.56
CA THR A 170 8.57 1.46 -21.61
C THR A 170 10.09 1.38 -21.70
N GLY A 171 10.64 0.19 -21.96
CA GLY A 171 12.10 0.01 -22.08
C GLY A 171 12.49 -1.46 -22.01
N LEU A 172 13.80 -1.72 -22.09
CA LEU A 172 14.35 -3.08 -21.99
C LEU A 172 14.05 -3.72 -20.63
N SER A 173 13.97 -5.05 -20.60
CA SER A 173 13.90 -5.78 -19.33
C SER A 173 15.09 -5.43 -18.44
N GLY A 174 14.86 -5.34 -17.12
CA GLY A 174 15.89 -4.94 -16.16
C GLY A 174 16.21 -3.44 -16.09
N SER A 175 15.54 -2.58 -16.88
CA SER A 175 15.81 -1.12 -16.87
C SER A 175 15.24 -0.34 -15.67
N GLY A 176 14.76 -1.01 -14.61
CA GLY A 176 14.31 -0.36 -13.39
C GLY A 176 12.89 0.26 -13.40
N LYS A 177 12.09 0.07 -14.47
CA LYS A 177 10.73 0.65 -14.63
C LYS A 177 9.81 0.35 -13.44
N THR A 178 9.66 -0.93 -13.13
CA THR A 178 8.79 -1.44 -12.07
C THR A 178 9.28 -0.99 -10.70
N LYS A 179 10.60 -1.01 -10.51
CA LYS A 179 11.25 -0.54 -9.28
C LYS A 179 11.06 0.96 -9.04
N LEU A 180 11.11 1.80 -10.07
CA LEU A 180 10.82 3.23 -9.94
C LEU A 180 9.36 3.46 -9.50
N ALA A 181 8.41 2.75 -10.12
CA ALA A 181 7.01 2.82 -9.76
C ALA A 181 6.76 2.39 -8.30
N GLU A 182 7.38 1.29 -7.87
CA GLU A 182 7.34 0.81 -6.48
C GLU A 182 7.96 1.82 -5.51
N ALA A 183 9.13 2.38 -5.84
CA ALA A 183 9.85 3.30 -4.96
C ALA A 183 9.05 4.58 -4.73
N TYR A 184 8.53 5.18 -5.81
CA TYR A 184 7.73 6.41 -5.72
C TYR A 184 6.41 6.19 -4.96
N SER A 185 5.66 5.15 -5.31
CA SER A 185 4.38 4.87 -4.67
C SER A 185 4.53 4.54 -3.18
N SER A 186 5.58 3.79 -2.80
CA SER A 186 5.86 3.49 -1.39
C SER A 186 6.32 4.72 -0.61
N TRP A 187 7.02 5.65 -1.27
CA TRP A 187 7.51 6.87 -0.64
C TRP A 187 6.40 7.91 -0.40
N ILE A 188 5.46 8.04 -1.35
CA ILE A 188 4.41 9.06 -1.29
C ILE A 188 3.17 8.60 -0.53
N CYS A 189 2.90 7.29 -0.47
CA CYS A 189 1.74 6.74 0.22
C CYS A 189 1.99 6.58 1.72
N GLU A 190 0.95 6.85 2.50
CA GLU A 190 0.99 6.64 3.94
C GLU A 190 0.90 5.15 4.28
N PHE A 191 0.05 4.37 3.58
CA PHE A 191 -0.33 2.99 3.86
C PHE A 191 -0.13 2.05 2.67
N ASP A 192 0.23 0.79 2.93
CA ASP A 192 0.45 -0.21 1.88
C ASP A 192 -0.85 -0.54 1.11
N LYS A 193 -2.01 -0.38 1.75
CA LYS A 193 -3.33 -0.52 1.12
C LYS A 193 -3.59 0.49 -0.01
N GLN A 194 -2.79 1.56 -0.10
CA GLN A 194 -2.89 2.57 -1.15
C GLN A 194 -2.14 2.16 -2.41
N VAL A 195 -1.38 1.06 -2.39
CA VAL A 195 -0.62 0.58 -3.54
C VAL A 195 -1.07 -0.84 -3.89
N CYS A 196 -1.57 -1.02 -5.11
CA CYS A 196 -1.85 -2.34 -5.66
C CYS A 196 -0.92 -2.58 -6.85
N MET A 197 -0.09 -3.59 -6.74
CA MET A 197 0.81 -4.01 -7.81
C MET A 197 0.36 -5.38 -8.34
N VAL A 198 0.14 -5.47 -9.65
CA VAL A 198 -0.37 -6.67 -10.29
C VAL A 198 0.38 -6.91 -11.59
N ALA A 199 0.91 -8.12 -11.76
CA ALA A 199 1.44 -8.58 -13.04
C ALA A 199 0.28 -8.98 -13.97
N VAL A 200 0.27 -8.44 -15.18
CA VAL A 200 -0.80 -8.71 -16.15
C VAL A 200 -0.61 -10.10 -16.75
N GLY A 201 -1.65 -10.94 -16.62
CA GLY A 201 -1.66 -12.27 -17.20
C GLY A 201 -1.87 -12.24 -18.71
N ALA A 202 -1.23 -13.15 -19.43
CA ALA A 202 -1.42 -13.31 -20.88
C ALA A 202 -2.85 -13.70 -21.28
N ASP A 203 -3.63 -14.23 -20.33
CA ASP A 203 -5.02 -14.66 -20.46
C ASP A 203 -6.04 -13.54 -20.17
N TRP A 204 -5.60 -12.34 -19.81
CA TRP A 204 -6.46 -11.21 -19.50
C TRP A 204 -7.16 -10.70 -20.76
N THR A 205 -8.35 -11.21 -21.04
CA THR A 205 -9.11 -10.89 -22.27
C THR A 205 -10.29 -9.97 -22.05
N ASN A 206 -10.68 -9.75 -20.79
CA ASN A 206 -11.85 -8.97 -20.39
C ASN A 206 -11.55 -8.19 -19.09
N ARG A 207 -12.53 -7.42 -18.63
CA ARG A 207 -12.41 -6.59 -17.43
C ARG A 207 -12.39 -7.37 -16.11
N GLU A 208 -12.66 -8.68 -16.12
CA GLU A 208 -12.91 -9.46 -14.89
C GLU A 208 -11.68 -9.49 -13.99
N SER A 209 -10.48 -9.58 -14.55
CA SER A 209 -9.24 -9.53 -13.75
C SER A 209 -9.03 -8.19 -13.02
N LEU A 210 -9.64 -7.10 -13.49
CA LEU A 210 -9.54 -5.77 -12.87
C LEU A 210 -10.73 -5.46 -11.96
N LEU A 211 -11.94 -5.79 -12.42
CA LEU A 211 -13.19 -5.32 -11.83
C LEU A 211 -14.06 -6.46 -11.28
N GLY A 212 -13.78 -7.72 -11.59
CA GLY A 212 -14.64 -8.84 -11.24
C GLY A 212 -15.91 -8.90 -12.09
N TYR A 213 -16.93 -9.64 -11.60
CA TYR A 213 -18.19 -9.83 -12.31
C TYR A 213 -19.36 -10.18 -11.36
N PRO A 214 -20.60 -9.88 -11.74
CA PRO A 214 -21.78 -10.34 -11.01
C PRO A 214 -21.95 -11.86 -11.10
N ASN A 215 -22.27 -12.51 -9.98
CA ASN A 215 -22.44 -13.96 -9.93
C ASN A 215 -23.75 -14.38 -10.60
N ALA A 216 -23.65 -15.10 -11.72
CA ALA A 216 -24.81 -15.59 -12.46
C ALA A 216 -25.62 -16.67 -11.72
N LEU A 217 -24.99 -17.40 -10.79
CA LEU A 217 -25.63 -18.50 -10.04
C LEU A 217 -26.29 -18.02 -8.74
N ALA A 218 -25.88 -16.86 -8.23
CA ALA A 218 -26.39 -16.28 -7.00
C ALA A 218 -26.82 -14.83 -7.24
N SER A 219 -28.12 -14.62 -7.50
CA SER A 219 -28.67 -13.28 -7.71
C SER A 219 -28.35 -12.37 -6.52
N GLY A 220 -27.87 -11.16 -6.80
CA GLY A 220 -27.50 -10.22 -5.73
C GLY A 220 -26.09 -10.42 -5.16
N SER A 221 -25.25 -11.23 -5.80
CA SER A 221 -23.86 -11.45 -5.39
C SER A 221 -22.87 -11.01 -6.46
N TYR A 222 -21.71 -10.50 -6.02
CA TYR A 222 -20.63 -10.05 -6.88
C TYR A 222 -19.34 -10.80 -6.53
N VAL A 223 -18.61 -11.25 -7.55
CA VAL A 223 -17.31 -11.90 -7.41
C VAL A 223 -16.23 -10.85 -7.64
N LYS A 224 -15.54 -10.44 -6.58
CA LYS A 224 -14.39 -9.53 -6.68
C LYS A 224 -13.19 -10.27 -7.29
N PRO A 225 -12.31 -9.56 -8.00
CA PRO A 225 -11.11 -10.18 -8.56
C PRO A 225 -10.05 -10.44 -7.48
N ASP A 226 -9.28 -11.51 -7.65
CA ASP A 226 -8.14 -11.83 -6.77
C ASP A 226 -7.02 -10.78 -6.82
N SER A 227 -7.00 -9.96 -7.88
CA SER A 227 -6.04 -8.87 -8.09
C SER A 227 -6.14 -7.73 -7.08
N LYS A 228 -7.26 -7.62 -6.33
CA LYS A 228 -7.56 -6.53 -5.37
C LYS A 228 -7.65 -5.13 -5.99
N ILE A 229 -7.68 -5.03 -7.32
CA ILE A 229 -7.75 -3.74 -8.03
C ILE A 229 -9.07 -3.04 -7.73
N LEU A 230 -10.19 -3.78 -7.71
CA LEU A 230 -11.48 -3.23 -7.33
C LEU A 230 -11.47 -2.68 -5.90
N ASP A 231 -10.89 -3.41 -4.95
CA ASP A 231 -10.79 -2.96 -3.56
C ASP A 231 -9.94 -1.68 -3.44
N LEU A 232 -8.84 -1.57 -4.20
CA LEU A 232 -8.04 -0.35 -4.28
C LEU A 232 -8.89 0.85 -4.73
N ILE A 233 -9.69 0.69 -5.80
CA ILE A 233 -10.54 1.76 -6.34
C ILE A 233 -11.59 2.18 -5.33
N LEU A 234 -12.27 1.22 -4.69
CA LEU A 234 -13.27 1.52 -3.67
C LEU A 234 -12.66 2.20 -2.44
N ASN A 235 -11.44 1.82 -2.05
CA ASN A 235 -10.72 2.51 -0.99
C ASN A 235 -10.36 3.95 -1.37
N ALA A 236 -9.89 4.15 -2.60
CA ALA A 236 -9.55 5.48 -3.13
C ALA A 236 -10.78 6.41 -3.23
N GLU A 237 -11.95 5.86 -3.56
CA GLU A 237 -13.21 6.61 -3.60
C GLU A 237 -13.67 7.06 -2.20
N ASN A 238 -13.40 6.25 -1.18
CA ASN A 238 -13.70 6.57 0.22
C ASN A 238 -12.65 7.48 0.88
N ASP A 239 -11.46 7.61 0.29
CA ASP A 239 -10.35 8.42 0.80
C ASP A 239 -9.76 9.33 -0.29
N LEU A 240 -10.47 10.41 -0.61
CA LEU A 240 -10.08 11.36 -1.66
C LEU A 240 -8.91 12.28 -1.29
N GLU A 241 -8.46 12.27 -0.03
CA GLU A 241 -7.39 13.16 0.45
C GLU A 241 -6.00 12.59 0.14
N ASN A 242 -5.88 11.27 0.07
CA ASN A 242 -4.60 10.58 -0.07
C ASN A 242 -4.44 9.94 -1.47
N PRO A 243 -3.21 9.84 -2.01
CA PRO A 243 -2.98 9.25 -3.32
C PRO A 243 -3.08 7.70 -3.26
N TYR A 244 -3.57 7.10 -4.33
CA TYR A 244 -3.65 5.65 -4.51
C TYR A 244 -2.97 5.26 -5.83
N PHE A 245 -2.26 4.14 -5.86
CA PHE A 245 -1.48 3.71 -7.02
C PHE A 245 -1.87 2.30 -7.45
N LEU A 246 -2.23 2.18 -8.73
CA LEU A 246 -2.35 0.91 -9.43
C LEU A 246 -1.13 0.74 -10.33
N ILE A 247 -0.30 -0.25 -10.05
CA ILE A 247 0.88 -0.61 -10.85
C ILE A 247 0.56 -1.89 -11.62
N LEU A 248 0.47 -1.78 -12.95
CA LEU A 248 0.28 -2.90 -13.87
C LEU A 248 1.63 -3.29 -14.47
N ASP A 249 2.22 -4.35 -13.92
CA ASP A 249 3.49 -4.87 -14.40
C ASP A 249 3.29 -5.71 -15.66
N GLU A 250 4.17 -5.54 -16.65
CA GLU A 250 4.05 -6.17 -17.98
C GLU A 250 2.69 -5.92 -18.64
N MET A 251 2.24 -4.68 -18.63
CA MET A 251 0.91 -4.26 -19.10
C MET A 251 0.58 -4.76 -20.52
N ASN A 252 1.61 -4.89 -21.37
CA ASN A 252 1.54 -5.34 -22.76
C ASN A 252 1.53 -6.86 -22.96
N MET A 253 1.47 -7.65 -21.88
CA MET A 253 1.40 -9.11 -21.96
C MET A 253 0.04 -9.62 -22.45
N SER A 254 -0.98 -8.77 -22.39
CA SER A 254 -2.26 -8.96 -23.08
C SER A 254 -2.68 -7.70 -23.84
N HIS A 255 -3.73 -7.82 -24.66
CA HIS A 255 -4.33 -6.70 -25.37
C HIS A 255 -4.96 -5.69 -24.39
N VAL A 256 -4.20 -4.65 -24.05
CA VAL A 256 -4.63 -3.59 -23.10
C VAL A 256 -6.00 -3.02 -23.42
N GLU A 257 -6.30 -2.78 -24.69
CA GLU A 257 -7.60 -2.24 -25.09
C GLU A 257 -8.79 -3.11 -24.69
N ARG A 258 -8.60 -4.41 -24.48
CA ARG A 258 -9.69 -5.33 -24.16
C ARG A 258 -9.95 -5.37 -22.66
N TYR A 259 -8.92 -5.71 -21.89
CA TYR A 259 -9.10 -5.86 -20.44
C TYR A 259 -9.24 -4.50 -19.75
N PHE A 260 -8.60 -3.46 -20.28
CA PHE A 260 -8.58 -2.10 -19.71
C PHE A 260 -9.63 -1.16 -20.33
N ALA A 261 -10.57 -1.68 -21.13
CA ALA A 261 -11.54 -0.90 -21.89
C ALA A 261 -12.37 0.07 -21.02
N ASP A 262 -12.90 -0.43 -19.89
CA ASP A 262 -13.72 0.39 -18.98
C ASP A 262 -12.92 1.55 -18.38
N PHE A 263 -11.64 1.34 -18.08
CA PHE A 263 -10.76 2.39 -17.55
C PHE A 263 -10.48 3.45 -18.60
N LEU A 264 -10.15 3.03 -19.83
CA LEU A 264 -9.93 3.95 -20.95
C LEU A 264 -11.18 4.80 -21.22
N SER A 265 -12.36 4.17 -21.19
CA SER A 265 -13.66 4.84 -21.31
C SER A 265 -13.92 5.80 -20.16
N ALA A 266 -13.65 5.38 -18.91
CA ALA A 266 -13.83 6.25 -17.76
C ALA A 266 -12.89 7.47 -17.76
N MET A 267 -11.70 7.35 -18.36
CA MET A 267 -10.75 8.45 -18.54
C MET A 267 -11.16 9.46 -19.62
N GLU A 268 -12.13 9.19 -20.50
CA GLU A 268 -12.52 10.17 -21.53
C GLU A 268 -13.33 11.34 -20.97
N SER A 269 -14.02 11.14 -19.84
CA SER A 269 -14.97 12.11 -19.29
C SER A 269 -14.89 12.19 -17.77
N VAL A 270 -14.84 13.41 -17.24
CA VAL A 270 -14.57 13.73 -15.82
C VAL A 270 -15.58 13.10 -14.84
N ASN A 271 -16.75 12.67 -15.32
CA ASN A 271 -17.81 12.04 -14.50
C ASN A 271 -18.29 10.72 -15.11
N SER A 272 -17.47 10.04 -15.91
CA SER A 272 -17.84 8.73 -16.45
C SER A 272 -17.79 7.69 -15.33
N THR A 273 -18.85 6.90 -15.21
CA THR A 273 -18.94 5.79 -14.27
C THR A 273 -18.69 4.46 -14.97
N ILE A 274 -18.08 3.53 -14.25
CA ILE A 274 -17.92 2.15 -14.68
C ILE A 274 -19.05 1.34 -14.06
N SER A 275 -19.87 0.71 -14.90
CA SER A 275 -20.98 -0.12 -14.44
C SER A 275 -20.49 -1.53 -14.04
N LEU A 276 -20.67 -1.88 -12.77
CA LEU A 276 -20.26 -3.16 -12.19
C LEU A 276 -21.41 -4.17 -12.20
N HIS A 277 -22.59 -3.78 -11.70
CA HIS A 277 -23.78 -4.63 -11.68
C HIS A 277 -25.09 -3.82 -11.73
N SER A 278 -26.21 -4.50 -11.98
CA SER A 278 -27.52 -3.88 -12.23
C SER A 278 -28.41 -3.72 -10.99
N GLY A 279 -27.87 -3.92 -9.79
CA GLY A 279 -28.63 -3.91 -8.55
C GLY A 279 -28.69 -2.51 -7.92
N ASP A 280 -29.76 -2.20 -7.19
CA ASP A 280 -29.89 -0.89 -6.51
C ASP A 280 -29.09 -0.80 -5.20
N LYS A 281 -28.70 -1.94 -4.63
CA LYS A 281 -27.92 -2.07 -3.39
C LYS A 281 -26.57 -2.71 -3.67
N GLU A 282 -25.62 -2.45 -2.79
CA GLU A 282 -24.30 -3.10 -2.87
C GLU A 282 -24.39 -4.62 -2.80
N TRP A 283 -23.62 -5.29 -3.65
CA TRP A 283 -23.48 -6.75 -3.67
C TRP A 283 -22.12 -7.11 -3.11
N ASN A 284 -22.07 -7.78 -1.96
CA ASN A 284 -20.81 -8.13 -1.28
C ASN A 284 -19.87 -6.92 -1.03
N GLY A 285 -20.44 -5.73 -0.74
CA GLY A 285 -19.69 -4.49 -0.54
C GLY A 285 -19.14 -3.88 -1.83
N VAL A 286 -19.72 -4.23 -2.98
CA VAL A 286 -19.44 -3.62 -4.29
C VAL A 286 -20.64 -2.79 -4.72
N PRO A 287 -20.49 -1.51 -5.06
CA PRO A 287 -21.57 -0.68 -5.58
C PRO A 287 -21.93 -1.04 -7.02
N SER A 288 -23.09 -0.59 -7.48
CA SER A 288 -23.57 -0.86 -8.85
C SER A 288 -22.73 -0.17 -9.92
N GLN A 289 -22.16 0.99 -9.57
CA GLN A 289 -21.26 1.76 -10.41
C GLN A 289 -20.15 2.35 -9.56
N VAL A 290 -19.00 2.58 -10.16
CA VAL A 290 -17.84 3.23 -9.52
C VAL A 290 -17.31 4.33 -10.44
N THR A 291 -16.92 5.46 -9.87
CA THR A 291 -16.21 6.52 -10.62
C THR A 291 -14.72 6.36 -10.41
N LEU A 292 -13.89 6.51 -11.45
CA LEU A 292 -12.44 6.51 -11.24
C LEU A 292 -12.03 7.71 -10.37
N PRO A 293 -11.49 7.49 -9.15
CA PRO A 293 -11.16 8.58 -8.25
C PRO A 293 -10.01 9.42 -8.79
N LYS A 294 -10.04 10.74 -8.58
CA LYS A 294 -9.00 11.65 -9.09
C LYS A 294 -7.63 11.46 -8.44
N ASN A 295 -7.62 10.85 -7.26
CA ASN A 295 -6.45 10.47 -6.49
C ASN A 295 -5.92 9.07 -6.84
N LEU A 296 -6.53 8.36 -7.80
CA LEU A 296 -6.02 7.10 -8.33
C LEU A 296 -5.05 7.35 -9.49
N PHE A 297 -3.80 6.97 -9.31
CA PHE A 297 -2.74 7.02 -10.30
C PHE A 297 -2.45 5.63 -10.84
N ILE A 298 -2.35 5.50 -12.17
CA ILE A 298 -2.12 4.23 -12.84
C ILE A 298 -0.75 4.27 -13.51
N ILE A 299 0.09 3.27 -13.22
CA ILE A 299 1.42 3.12 -13.81
C ILE A 299 1.49 1.77 -14.50
N GLY A 300 1.61 1.76 -15.81
CA GLY A 300 1.86 0.54 -16.61
C GLY A 300 3.34 0.39 -16.91
N THR A 301 3.92 -0.78 -16.72
CA THR A 301 5.30 -1.09 -17.17
C THR A 301 5.26 -1.99 -18.40
N VAL A 302 6.22 -1.79 -19.29
CA VAL A 302 6.17 -2.36 -20.64
C VAL A 302 7.57 -2.78 -21.05
N ASN A 303 7.69 -4.06 -21.37
CA ASN A 303 8.91 -4.66 -21.87
C ASN A 303 8.85 -4.65 -23.42
N VAL A 304 9.87 -4.05 -24.06
CA VAL A 304 9.90 -3.80 -25.52
C VAL A 304 10.47 -5.00 -26.32
N ASP A 305 10.91 -6.06 -25.63
CA ASP A 305 11.44 -7.28 -26.23
C ASP A 305 10.35 -8.27 -26.70
N GLU A 306 10.81 -9.28 -27.45
CA GLU A 306 10.26 -9.89 -28.68
C GLU A 306 8.87 -10.59 -28.65
N THR A 307 8.00 -10.37 -27.66
CA THR A 307 6.74 -11.14 -27.55
C THR A 307 5.53 -10.38 -27.00
N THR A 308 5.41 -9.08 -27.27
CA THR A 308 4.35 -8.27 -26.63
C THR A 308 3.43 -7.55 -27.60
N TYR A 309 2.22 -7.23 -27.15
CA TYR A 309 1.23 -6.53 -27.97
C TYR A 309 1.53 -5.04 -28.03
N MET A 310 1.51 -4.46 -29.23
CA MET A 310 1.59 -3.01 -29.38
C MET A 310 0.35 -2.35 -28.79
N PHE A 311 0.54 -1.17 -28.19
CA PHE A 311 -0.59 -0.34 -27.78
C PHE A 311 -1.26 0.30 -28.98
N SER A 312 -2.57 0.42 -28.89
CA SER A 312 -3.32 1.20 -29.84
C SER A 312 -3.14 2.70 -29.58
N PRO A 313 -3.48 3.55 -30.57
CA PRO A 313 -3.59 4.99 -30.37
C PRO A 313 -4.50 5.37 -29.20
N LYS A 314 -5.60 4.63 -28.96
CA LYS A 314 -6.55 4.93 -27.87
C LYS A 314 -5.90 4.85 -26.49
N VAL A 315 -5.01 3.88 -26.27
CA VAL A 315 -4.27 3.75 -25.02
C VAL A 315 -3.23 4.87 -24.91
N LEU A 316 -2.47 5.09 -25.98
CA LEU A 316 -1.39 6.08 -26.01
C LEU A 316 -1.91 7.52 -25.84
N ASP A 317 -3.08 7.85 -26.39
CA ASP A 317 -3.74 9.15 -26.24
C ASP A 317 -4.15 9.42 -24.78
N ARG A 318 -4.26 8.38 -23.95
CA ARG A 318 -4.70 8.44 -22.55
C ARG A 318 -3.58 8.26 -21.54
N ALA A 319 -2.39 7.86 -21.97
CA ALA A 319 -1.22 7.79 -21.11
C ALA A 319 -0.20 8.91 -21.40
N ASN A 320 0.65 9.21 -20.43
CA ASN A 320 1.98 9.77 -20.70
C ASN A 320 2.95 8.60 -20.90
N VAL A 321 3.76 8.60 -21.95
CA VAL A 321 4.70 7.50 -22.23
C VAL A 321 6.14 7.96 -21.96
N ILE A 322 6.84 7.22 -21.11
CA ILE A 322 8.23 7.49 -20.75
C ILE A 322 9.09 6.30 -21.15
N GLU A 323 10.04 6.55 -22.03
CA GLU A 323 10.99 5.55 -22.51
C GLU A 323 12.26 5.55 -21.64
N PHE A 324 12.56 4.39 -21.07
CA PHE A 324 13.78 4.08 -20.35
C PHE A 324 14.82 3.63 -21.37
N ARG A 325 15.69 4.57 -21.71
CA ARG A 325 16.86 4.28 -22.54
C ARG A 325 18.03 4.05 -21.61
N VAL A 326 18.71 2.93 -21.78
CA VAL A 326 19.99 2.70 -21.13
C VAL A 326 21.05 3.27 -22.05
N SER A 327 21.75 4.30 -21.60
CA SER A 327 22.90 4.84 -22.33
C SER A 327 24.10 3.90 -22.20
N LYS A 328 25.05 4.00 -23.14
CA LYS A 328 26.26 3.19 -23.12
C LYS A 328 27.11 3.48 -21.88
N ASP A 329 27.17 4.75 -21.49
CA ASP A 329 27.91 5.20 -20.31
C ASP A 329 27.29 4.65 -19.01
N GLU A 330 25.95 4.62 -18.90
CA GLU A 330 25.25 3.99 -17.77
C GLU A 330 25.47 2.46 -17.70
N MET A 331 25.59 1.78 -18.85
CA MET A 331 25.96 0.36 -18.88
C MET A 331 27.40 0.13 -18.42
N ASP A 332 28.32 0.99 -18.86
CA ASP A 332 29.73 0.88 -18.49
C ASP A 332 29.92 1.15 -16.98
N ASP A 333 29.18 2.10 -16.39
CA ASP A 333 29.19 2.36 -14.94
C ASP A 333 28.55 1.22 -14.13
N TYR A 334 27.54 0.52 -14.67
CA TYR A 334 26.89 -0.61 -13.99
C TYR A 334 27.74 -1.90 -14.00
N LEU A 335 28.57 -2.10 -15.01
CA LEU A 335 29.36 -3.32 -15.20
C LEU A 335 30.75 -3.30 -14.53
N ASN A 336 31.21 -2.13 -14.06
CA ASN A 336 32.53 -1.92 -13.44
C ASN A 336 32.47 -1.83 -11.91
#